data_AF-A0A8S3JX80-F1
#
_entry.id   AF-A0A8S3JX80-F1
#
_cell.length_a   1.000
_cell.length_b   1.000
_cell.length_c   1.000
_cell.angle_alpha   90.00
_cell.angle_beta   90.00
_cell.angle_gamma   90.00
#
_symmetry.space_group_name_H-M   'P 1'
#
loop_
_entity.id
_entity.type
_entity.pdbx_description
1 polymer ?
#
loop_
_entity_poly.entity_id
_entity_poly.type
_entity_poly.pdbx_seq_one_letter_code
_entity_poly.pdbx_strand_id
1 'polypeptide(L)'
;MHLFAFADYQSPPIIHLQQYPSLQEIKQFTGGAELEYSALEFSATEELLSLSTSPDYLLTIWNWRTGVKLAQCETTKKPPVEISFNPNSWYDIGILYRDQINLYTCERQNDKYVLFERPLTLELFNQTVAHNQPTYQQTKTKQSNPLRVADVIRRFPSRFSFTLVDSTIGTDQGTSVK
;
A
#
# COMPACT_ATOMS: atom_id res chain seq x y z
N MET A 1 25.29 3.36 -7.95
CA MET A 1 24.46 3.77 -9.11
C MET A 1 23.09 4.09 -8.59
N HIS A 2 22.63 5.33 -8.74
CA HIS A 2 21.31 5.75 -8.23
C HIS A 2 20.38 5.95 -9.41
N LEU A 3 19.16 5.42 -9.30
CA LEU A 3 18.10 5.59 -10.28
C LEU A 3 17.01 6.45 -9.66
N PHE A 4 16.37 7.27 -10.48
CA PHE A 4 15.18 8.01 -10.09
C PHE A 4 14.19 8.00 -11.25
N ALA A 5 12.90 8.11 -10.91
CA ALA A 5 11.83 8.22 -11.88
C ALA A 5 11.00 9.46 -11.61
N PHE A 6 10.49 10.07 -12.68
CA PHE A 6 9.56 11.19 -12.63
C PHE A 6 8.59 11.09 -13.80
N ALA A 7 7.43 11.72 -13.68
CA ALA A 7 6.47 11.84 -14.75
C ALA A 7 6.57 13.24 -15.40
N ASP A 8 6.42 13.29 -16.72
CA ASP A 8 6.29 14.56 -17.45
C ASP A 8 4.83 15.04 -17.49
N TYR A 9 4.63 16.30 -17.87
CA TYR A 9 3.32 16.99 -17.93
C TYR A 9 2.59 16.84 -19.28
N GLN A 10 3.01 15.89 -20.13
CA GLN A 10 2.37 15.61 -21.42
C GLN A 10 1.05 14.85 -21.23
N SER A 11 0.14 14.91 -22.20
CA SER A 11 -1.10 14.10 -22.21
C SER A 11 -1.15 13.26 -23.50
N PRO A 12 -1.01 11.93 -23.42
CA PRO A 12 -0.83 11.14 -22.20
C PRO A 12 0.58 11.30 -21.58
N PRO A 13 0.69 11.25 -20.23
CA PRO A 13 1.96 11.45 -19.54
C PRO A 13 2.90 10.25 -19.68
N ILE A 14 4.20 10.54 -19.60
CA ILE A 14 5.27 9.55 -19.72
C ILE A 14 6.09 9.56 -18.43
N ILE A 15 6.37 8.37 -17.89
CA ILE A 15 7.31 8.21 -16.77
C ILE A 15 8.69 7.98 -17.35
N HIS A 16 9.67 8.79 -16.94
CA HIS A 16 11.06 8.68 -17.32
C HIS A 16 11.87 8.07 -16.18
N LEU A 17 12.65 7.03 -16.48
CA LEU A 17 13.63 6.44 -15.56
C LEU A 17 15.03 6.87 -16.00
N GLN A 18 15.75 7.54 -15.10
CA GLN A 18 17.06 8.08 -15.39
C GLN A 18 18.10 7.68 -14.36
N GLN A 19 19.36 7.65 -14.79
CA GLN A 19 20.51 7.42 -13.92
C GLN A 19 21.03 8.74 -13.36
N TYR A 20 21.35 8.77 -12.07
CA TYR A 20 22.11 9.86 -11.45
C TYR A 20 23.57 9.44 -11.21
N PRO A 21 24.58 10.30 -11.48
CA PRO A 21 24.47 11.72 -11.89
C PRO A 21 24.48 11.99 -13.41
N SER A 22 24.61 10.96 -14.25
CA SER A 22 24.74 11.15 -15.70
C SER A 22 23.49 11.73 -16.38
N LEU A 23 22.32 11.69 -15.71
CA LEU A 23 21.00 12.03 -16.24
C LEU A 23 20.67 11.27 -17.54
N GLN A 24 21.30 10.12 -17.73
CA GLN A 24 21.05 9.28 -18.89
C GLN A 24 19.68 8.62 -18.74
N GLU A 25 18.85 8.73 -19.77
CA GLU A 25 17.59 8.02 -19.84
C GLU A 25 17.81 6.52 -20.05
N ILE A 26 17.22 5.73 -19.15
CA ILE A 26 17.28 4.27 -19.17
C ILE A 26 16.03 3.72 -19.84
N LYS A 27 14.86 4.28 -19.47
CA LYS A 27 13.56 3.75 -19.90
C LYS A 27 12.48 4.83 -19.85
N GLN A 28 11.47 4.63 -20.67
CA GLN A 28 10.21 5.37 -20.62
C GLN A 28 9.05 4.38 -20.43
N PHE A 29 8.06 4.77 -19.65
CA PHE A 29 6.82 4.01 -19.44
C PHE A 29 5.64 4.86 -19.88
N THR A 30 4.81 4.29 -20.77
CA THR A 30 3.69 5.00 -21.40
C THR A 30 2.38 4.24 -21.19
N GLY A 31 1.27 4.96 -21.13
CA GLY A 31 -0.08 4.37 -21.10
C GLY A 31 -0.52 3.86 -19.73
N GLY A 32 0.05 4.38 -18.63
CA GLY A 32 -0.48 4.13 -17.27
C GLY A 32 -1.53 5.13 -16.80
N ALA A 33 -1.60 6.30 -17.44
CA ALA A 33 -2.52 7.38 -17.12
C ALA A 33 -2.91 8.11 -18.41
N GLU A 34 -4.08 8.75 -18.43
CA GLU A 34 -4.52 9.59 -19.55
C GLU A 34 -4.09 11.05 -19.39
N LEU A 35 -4.06 11.56 -18.16
CA LEU A 35 -3.78 12.98 -17.87
C LEU A 35 -2.49 13.20 -17.11
N GLU A 36 -2.35 12.63 -15.90
CA GLU A 36 -1.20 12.87 -15.03
C GLU A 36 -1.03 11.72 -14.02
N TYR A 37 0.19 11.60 -13.48
CA TYR A 37 0.52 10.71 -12.37
C TYR A 37 0.57 11.47 -11.04
N SER A 38 -0.09 10.95 -10.02
CA SER A 38 -0.09 11.53 -8.67
C SER A 38 1.05 11.03 -7.79
N ALA A 39 1.51 9.79 -8.01
CA ALA A 39 2.57 9.18 -7.22
C ALA A 39 3.33 8.12 -8.00
N LEU A 40 4.62 7.98 -7.67
CA LEU A 40 5.54 6.97 -8.17
C LEU A 40 6.35 6.39 -7.01
N GLU A 41 6.57 5.08 -7.03
CA GLU A 41 7.34 4.41 -5.98
C GLU A 41 8.07 3.18 -6.50
N PHE A 42 9.34 3.02 -6.13
CA PHE A 42 10.10 1.82 -6.42
C PHE A 42 9.88 0.74 -5.36
N SER A 43 9.77 -0.50 -5.79
CA SER A 43 9.90 -1.65 -4.89
C SER A 43 11.37 -1.84 -4.49
N ALA A 44 11.61 -2.73 -3.51
CA ALA A 44 12.96 -3.17 -3.16
C ALA A 44 13.62 -4.05 -4.25
N THR A 45 12.85 -4.47 -5.25
CA THR A 45 13.24 -5.42 -6.29
C THR A 45 13.23 -4.75 -7.66
N GLU A 46 12.36 -5.16 -8.59
CA GLU A 46 12.38 -4.73 -9.99
C GLU A 46 11.10 -4.03 -10.44
N GLU A 47 10.25 -3.68 -9.49
CA GLU A 47 8.91 -3.15 -9.74
C GLU A 47 8.84 -1.65 -9.46
N LEU A 48 8.06 -0.97 -10.29
CA LEU A 48 7.74 0.44 -10.14
C LEU A 48 6.22 0.55 -10.06
N LEU A 49 5.73 1.17 -9.00
CA LEU A 49 4.33 1.51 -8.82
C LEU A 49 4.09 2.90 -9.37
N SER A 50 3.01 3.06 -10.11
CA SER A 50 2.51 4.37 -10.51
C SER A 50 1.02 4.46 -10.25
N LEU A 51 0.58 5.62 -9.79
CA LEU A 51 -0.83 5.92 -9.64
C LEU A 51 -1.21 7.14 -10.49
N SER A 52 -2.26 7.00 -11.31
CA SER A 52 -2.81 8.14 -12.05
C SER A 52 -3.69 9.03 -11.18
N THR A 53 -3.91 10.26 -11.65
CA THR A 53 -4.86 11.19 -11.01
C THR A 53 -6.25 11.08 -11.64
N SER A 54 -7.16 11.97 -11.20
CA SER A 54 -8.50 12.14 -11.77
C SER A 54 -8.44 12.28 -13.30
N PRO A 55 -9.32 11.63 -14.07
CA PRO A 55 -10.52 10.90 -13.62
C PRO A 55 -10.33 9.39 -13.34
N ASP A 56 -9.20 8.80 -13.71
CA ASP A 56 -9.10 7.34 -13.83
C ASP A 56 -8.64 6.64 -12.55
N TYR A 57 -7.77 7.27 -11.75
CA TYR A 57 -7.19 6.69 -10.53
C TYR A 57 -6.70 5.24 -10.73
N LEU A 58 -5.85 5.04 -11.74
CA LEU A 58 -5.32 3.74 -12.14
C LEU A 58 -4.03 3.45 -11.38
N LEU A 59 -4.04 2.37 -10.60
CA LEU A 59 -2.85 1.80 -10.00
C LEU A 59 -2.22 0.85 -11.01
N THR A 60 -0.97 1.11 -11.39
CA THR A 60 -0.23 0.33 -12.38
C THR A 60 1.09 -0.14 -11.81
N ILE A 61 1.39 -1.42 -11.98
CA ILE A 61 2.67 -2.04 -11.63
C ILE A 61 3.45 -2.26 -12.92
N TRP A 62 4.69 -1.78 -12.93
CA TRP A 62 5.64 -1.93 -14.03
C TRP A 62 6.82 -2.76 -13.57
N ASN A 63 7.43 -3.51 -14.48
CA ASN A 63 8.80 -3.97 -14.28
C ASN A 63 9.74 -2.91 -14.88
N TRP A 64 10.50 -2.22 -14.02
CA TRP A 64 11.31 -1.09 -14.47
C TRP A 64 12.53 -1.51 -15.29
N ARG A 65 12.97 -2.76 -15.16
CA ARG A 65 14.08 -3.33 -15.94
C ARG A 65 13.64 -3.60 -17.38
N THR A 66 12.53 -4.32 -17.54
CA THR A 66 12.02 -4.74 -18.85
C THR A 66 11.21 -3.65 -19.54
N GLY A 67 10.61 -2.72 -18.78
CA GLY A 67 9.67 -1.72 -19.31
C GLY A 67 8.25 -2.22 -19.44
N VAL A 68 7.98 -3.47 -19.05
CA VAL A 68 6.69 -4.11 -19.28
C VAL A 68 5.70 -3.71 -18.18
N LYS A 69 4.47 -3.35 -18.58
CA LYS A 69 3.34 -3.22 -17.67
C LYS A 69 2.94 -4.61 -17.17
N LEU A 70 3.04 -4.84 -15.87
CA LEU A 70 2.72 -6.13 -15.25
C LEU A 70 1.21 -6.24 -14.99
N ALA A 71 0.65 -5.27 -14.28
CA ALA A 71 -0.76 -5.26 -13.90
C ALA A 71 -1.28 -3.82 -13.81
N GLN A 72 -2.59 -3.66 -13.96
CA GLN A 72 -3.28 -2.38 -13.80
C GLN A 72 -4.68 -2.62 -13.25
N CYS A 73 -5.11 -1.79 -12.30
CA CYS A 73 -6.50 -1.78 -11.83
C CYS A 73 -6.95 -0.35 -11.51
N GLU A 74 -8.26 -0.12 -11.53
CA GLU A 74 -8.85 1.10 -10.98
C GLU A 74 -8.82 1.03 -9.45
N THR A 75 -8.52 2.16 -8.80
CA THR A 75 -8.61 2.31 -7.35
C THR A 75 -9.90 3.01 -6.96
N THR A 76 -10.06 3.29 -5.66
CA THR A 76 -11.09 4.23 -5.21
C THR A 76 -10.88 5.57 -5.92
N LYS A 77 -11.95 6.15 -6.49
CA LYS A 77 -11.94 7.42 -7.23
C LYS A 77 -11.79 8.63 -6.31
N LYS A 78 -10.78 8.61 -5.45
CA LYS A 78 -10.41 9.63 -4.47
C LYS A 78 -8.90 9.85 -4.57
N PRO A 79 -8.40 11.08 -4.37
CA PRO A 79 -6.96 11.33 -4.31
C PRO A 79 -6.37 10.69 -3.05
N PRO A 80 -5.39 9.78 -3.18
CA PRO A 80 -4.71 9.26 -2.00
C PRO A 80 -3.68 10.26 -1.49
N VAL A 81 -3.30 10.04 -0.24
CA VAL A 81 -2.21 10.75 0.44
C VAL A 81 -0.88 10.11 0.06
N GLU A 82 -0.81 8.77 0.05
CA GLU A 82 0.41 8.04 -0.23
C GLU A 82 0.11 6.65 -0.81
N ILE A 83 1.04 6.13 -1.61
CA ILE A 83 1.08 4.74 -2.06
C ILE A 83 2.38 4.11 -1.57
N SER A 84 2.34 2.80 -1.33
CA SER A 84 3.45 2.06 -0.74
C SER A 84 3.50 0.62 -1.22
N PHE A 85 4.70 0.09 -1.43
CA PHE A 85 4.92 -1.36 -1.41
C PHE A 85 5.10 -1.86 0.03
N ASN A 86 4.63 -3.08 0.30
CA ASN A 86 5.05 -3.79 1.51
C ASN A 86 6.55 -4.12 1.36
N PRO A 87 7.44 -3.66 2.27
CA PRO A 87 8.88 -3.84 2.14
C PRO A 87 9.33 -5.30 2.14
N ASN A 88 8.51 -6.21 2.68
CA ASN A 88 8.80 -7.64 2.71
C ASN A 88 8.26 -8.38 1.48
N SER A 89 7.33 -7.78 0.73
CA SER A 89 6.69 -8.41 -0.40
C SER A 89 6.07 -7.36 -1.32
N TRP A 90 6.63 -7.17 -2.51
CA TRP A 90 6.09 -6.24 -3.49
C TRP A 90 4.69 -6.64 -4.01
N TYR A 91 4.26 -7.88 -3.77
CA TYR A 91 2.91 -8.35 -4.10
C TYR A 91 1.83 -7.67 -3.28
N ASP A 92 2.15 -7.14 -2.09
CA ASP A 92 1.19 -6.40 -1.27
C ASP A 92 1.48 -4.90 -1.37
N ILE A 93 0.44 -4.13 -1.67
CA ILE A 93 0.51 -2.68 -1.85
C ILE A 93 -0.50 -2.02 -0.90
N GLY A 94 -0.07 -0.95 -0.26
CA GLY A 94 -0.92 -0.13 0.60
C GLY A 94 -1.18 1.23 -0.03
N ILE A 95 -2.45 1.64 -0.09
CA ILE A 95 -2.84 3.01 -0.45
C ILE A 95 -3.45 3.67 0.79
N LEU A 96 -2.90 4.81 1.18
CA LEU A 96 -3.42 5.64 2.25
C LEU A 96 -4.32 6.73 1.67
N TYR A 97 -5.57 6.75 2.11
CA TYR A 97 -6.46 7.89 1.92
C TYR A 97 -6.54 8.68 3.24
N ARG A 98 -7.26 9.80 3.22
CA ARG A 98 -7.46 10.64 4.41
C ARG A 98 -8.34 9.96 5.47
N ASP A 99 -9.25 9.09 5.04
CA ASP A 99 -10.30 8.45 5.84
C ASP A 99 -10.12 6.94 6.01
N GLN A 100 -9.33 6.30 5.14
CA GLN A 100 -9.18 4.84 5.11
C GLN A 100 -7.83 4.42 4.53
N ILE A 101 -7.46 3.16 4.74
CA ILE A 101 -6.34 2.50 4.07
C ILE A 101 -6.93 1.37 3.23
N ASN A 102 -6.53 1.28 1.96
CA ASN A 102 -6.90 0.16 1.11
C ASN A 102 -5.66 -0.68 0.84
N LEU A 103 -5.84 -2.00 0.86
CA LEU A 103 -4.79 -2.93 0.51
C LEU A 103 -5.07 -3.52 -0.87
N TYR A 104 -4.04 -3.61 -1.68
CA TYR A 104 -4.07 -4.27 -2.97
C TYR A 104 -3.10 -5.44 -2.93
N THR A 105 -3.50 -6.56 -3.51
CA THR A 105 -2.60 -7.69 -3.73
C THR A 105 -2.46 -7.93 -5.22
N CYS A 106 -1.22 -8.08 -5.65
CA CYS A 106 -0.85 -8.58 -6.96
C CYS A 106 -0.65 -10.09 -6.85
N GLU A 107 -1.36 -10.87 -7.67
CA GLU A 107 -1.13 -12.30 -7.80
C GLU A 107 -0.66 -12.63 -9.22
N ARG A 108 0.25 -13.59 -9.34
CA ARG A 108 0.68 -14.13 -10.63
C ARG A 108 -0.15 -15.36 -10.98
N GLN A 109 -0.96 -15.27 -12.03
CA GLN A 109 -1.78 -16.36 -12.54
C GLN A 109 -1.40 -16.63 -14.01
N ASN A 110 -0.91 -17.84 -14.32
CA ASN A 110 -0.58 -18.28 -15.68
C ASN A 110 0.24 -17.25 -16.48
N ASP A 111 1.36 -16.79 -15.90
CA ASP A 111 2.27 -15.78 -16.46
C ASP A 111 1.70 -14.37 -16.66
N LYS A 112 0.52 -14.08 -16.11
CA LYS A 112 -0.03 -12.72 -16.02
C LYS A 112 -0.11 -12.28 -14.57
N TYR A 113 0.07 -10.99 -14.34
CA TYR A 113 -0.14 -10.39 -13.03
C TYR A 113 -1.54 -9.79 -12.98
N VAL A 114 -2.28 -10.11 -11.94
CA VAL A 114 -3.62 -9.58 -11.67
C VAL A 114 -3.54 -8.79 -10.38
N LEU A 115 -4.04 -7.56 -10.42
CA LEU A 115 -4.08 -6.67 -9.27
C LEU A 115 -5.52 -6.51 -8.82
N PHE A 116 -5.76 -6.70 -7.53
CA PHE A 116 -7.10 -6.56 -6.97
C PHE A 116 -7.06 -6.06 -5.53
N GLU A 117 -8.13 -5.37 -5.16
CA GLU A 117 -8.32 -4.84 -3.82
C GLU A 117 -8.65 -5.98 -2.84
N ARG A 118 -7.99 -5.96 -1.68
CA ARG A 118 -8.28 -6.83 -0.55
C ARG A 118 -9.19 -6.08 0.42
N PRO A 119 -10.42 -6.55 0.64
CA PRO A 119 -11.27 -5.96 1.67
C PRO A 119 -10.63 -6.19 3.04
N LEU A 120 -10.50 -5.11 3.81
CA LEU A 120 -10.08 -5.18 5.20
C LEU A 120 -11.27 -5.65 6.05
N THR A 121 -11.29 -6.92 6.43
CA THR A 121 -12.23 -7.39 7.46
C THR A 121 -11.68 -6.98 8.83
N LEU A 122 -12.20 -5.87 9.36
CA LEU A 122 -11.92 -5.43 10.72
C LEU A 122 -12.73 -6.30 11.69
N GLU A 123 -12.13 -7.37 12.20
CA GLU A 123 -12.60 -7.97 13.45
C GLU A 123 -12.35 -6.94 14.56
N LEU A 124 -13.38 -6.17 14.91
CA LEU A 124 -13.35 -5.29 16.09
C LEU A 124 -12.98 -6.16 17.29
N PHE A 125 -11.79 -5.93 17.85
CA PHE A 125 -11.38 -6.52 19.11
C PHE A 125 -12.29 -5.98 20.23
N ASN A 126 -13.47 -6.58 20.38
CA ASN A 126 -14.13 -6.57 21.67
C ASN A 126 -13.34 -7.52 22.57
N GLN A 127 -12.24 -7.03 23.14
CA GLN A 127 -11.61 -7.67 24.28
C GLN A 127 -12.54 -7.48 25.48
N THR A 128 -13.59 -8.30 25.58
CA THR A 128 -14.11 -8.65 26.89
C THR A 128 -13.10 -9.59 27.52
N VAL A 129 -12.36 -9.07 28.50
CA VAL A 129 -11.45 -9.84 29.35
C VAL A 129 -12.28 -10.84 30.13
N ALA A 130 -12.44 -12.06 29.59
CA ALA A 130 -12.93 -13.20 30.34
C ALA A 130 -11.73 -13.97 30.88
N HIS A 131 -11.53 -13.82 32.18
CA HIS A 131 -10.62 -14.61 33.00
C HIS A 131 -10.98 -16.11 32.86
N ASN A 132 -10.04 -16.96 32.44
CA ASN A 132 -9.70 -18.27 33.06
C ASN A 132 -8.75 -19.13 32.20
N GLN A 133 -7.95 -19.92 32.92
CA GLN A 133 -6.73 -20.67 32.56
C GLN A 133 -6.88 -21.82 31.52
N PRO A 134 -5.77 -22.37 30.98
CA PRO A 134 -5.73 -22.99 29.65
C PRO A 134 -6.10 -24.47 29.66
N THR A 135 -6.72 -24.94 28.58
CA THR A 135 -6.77 -26.37 28.24
C THR A 135 -6.50 -26.52 26.75
N TYR A 136 -5.39 -27.19 26.43
CA TYR A 136 -5.07 -27.64 25.08
C TYR A 136 -6.05 -28.75 24.69
N GLN A 137 -6.65 -28.68 23.50
CA GLN A 137 -6.83 -29.77 22.54
C GLN A 137 -7.09 -29.21 21.12
N GLN A 138 -6.44 -29.82 20.13
CA GLN A 138 -6.42 -29.45 18.72
C GLN A 138 -7.72 -29.83 18.00
N THR A 139 -8.12 -29.09 16.96
CA THR A 139 -8.62 -29.68 15.70
C THR A 139 -8.57 -28.68 14.54
N LYS A 140 -8.29 -29.22 13.35
CA LYS A 140 -8.01 -28.56 12.06
C LYS A 140 -9.15 -27.65 11.59
N THR A 141 -8.82 -26.49 10.99
CA THR A 141 -9.30 -26.08 9.65
C THR A 141 -8.34 -25.01 9.09
N LYS A 142 -7.89 -25.18 7.84
CA LYS A 142 -7.19 -24.13 7.07
C LYS A 142 -8.19 -23.00 6.83
N GLN A 143 -8.14 -21.95 7.63
CA GLN A 143 -8.94 -20.75 7.43
C GLN A 143 -7.96 -19.58 7.45
N SER A 144 -7.83 -18.90 6.31
CA SER A 144 -6.94 -17.75 6.14
C SER A 144 -7.27 -16.69 7.19
N ASN A 145 -6.36 -16.50 8.15
CA ASN A 145 -6.51 -15.51 9.21
C ASN A 145 -6.76 -14.12 8.62
N PRO A 146 -7.78 -13.37 9.08
CA PRO A 146 -7.95 -11.98 8.69
C PRO A 146 -6.77 -11.15 9.26
N LEU A 147 -6.23 -10.27 8.43
CA LEU A 147 -5.08 -9.42 8.76
C LEU A 147 -5.50 -8.35 9.78
N ARG A 148 -4.87 -8.32 10.96
CA ARG A 148 -5.16 -7.29 11.98
C ARG A 148 -4.64 -5.92 11.52
N VAL A 149 -5.25 -4.83 11.97
CA VAL A 149 -4.76 -3.46 11.70
C VAL A 149 -3.28 -3.33 12.09
N ALA A 150 -2.89 -3.84 13.27
CA ALA A 150 -1.49 -3.86 13.69
C ALA A 150 -0.58 -4.66 12.74
N ASP A 151 -1.08 -5.71 12.08
CA ASP A 151 -0.33 -6.48 11.09
C ASP A 151 -0.21 -5.72 9.77
N VAL A 152 -1.24 -4.98 9.37
CA VAL A 152 -1.20 -4.07 8.20
C VAL A 152 -0.19 -2.96 8.42
N ILE A 153 -0.26 -2.34 9.59
CA ILE A 153 0.66 -1.32 10.08
C ILE A 153 2.12 -1.81 10.08
N ARG A 154 2.37 -3.01 10.62
CA ARG A 154 3.70 -3.64 10.67
C ARG A 154 4.24 -4.04 9.30
N ARG A 155 3.37 -4.16 8.29
CA ARG A 155 3.78 -4.46 6.91
C ARG A 155 4.37 -3.26 6.18
N PHE A 156 4.37 -2.06 6.76
CA PHE A 156 4.98 -0.88 6.11
C PHE A 156 5.89 -0.05 7.05
N PRO A 157 6.91 -0.68 7.66
CA PRO A 157 7.67 -0.10 8.78
C PRO A 157 8.53 1.12 8.43
N SER A 158 8.76 1.43 7.15
CA SER A 158 9.73 2.44 6.72
C SER A 158 9.15 3.71 6.08
N ARG A 159 7.83 3.79 5.86
CA ARG A 159 7.17 5.03 5.39
C ARG A 159 5.86 5.38 6.10
N PHE A 160 5.14 4.40 6.65
CA PHE A 160 3.98 4.72 7.49
C PHE A 160 4.43 4.89 8.93
N SER A 161 4.97 6.07 9.24
CA SER A 161 5.11 6.47 10.63
C SER A 161 3.75 6.94 11.15
N PHE A 162 2.89 6.01 11.56
CA PHE A 162 1.94 6.32 12.62
C PHE A 162 2.49 5.64 13.89
N THR A 163 2.89 6.45 14.87
CA THR A 163 3.05 5.97 16.24
C THR A 163 1.65 5.90 16.82
N LEU A 164 1.19 4.73 17.26
CA LEU A 164 -0.02 4.63 18.08
C LEU A 164 0.21 5.47 19.33
N VAL A 165 -0.47 6.61 19.43
CA VAL A 165 -0.66 7.29 20.71
C VAL A 165 -1.84 6.59 21.37
N ASP A 166 -1.56 5.79 22.40
CA ASP A 166 -2.60 5.33 23.31
C ASP A 166 -3.21 6.57 23.97
N SER A 167 -4.41 6.96 23.53
CA SER A 167 -5.20 7.97 24.23
C SER A 167 -5.86 7.32 25.46
N THR A 168 -5.05 6.96 26.45
CA THR A 168 -5.53 6.78 27.82
C THR A 168 -5.10 7.97 28.65
N ILE A 169 -5.71 9.13 28.39
CA ILE A 169 -5.87 10.15 29.43
C ILE A 169 -7.35 10.11 29.79
N GLY A 170 -7.65 9.21 30.73
CA GLY A 170 -8.92 9.19 31.43
C GLY A 170 -9.12 10.52 32.13
N THR A 171 -10.29 11.09 31.91
CA THR A 171 -10.95 12.07 32.75
C THR A 171 -10.94 11.61 34.21
N ASP A 172 -10.28 12.34 35.10
CA ASP A 172 -10.56 12.28 36.54
C ASP A 172 -11.32 13.55 36.92
N GLN A 173 -12.65 13.41 37.07
CA GLN A 173 -13.50 14.40 37.73
C GLN A 173 -13.27 14.31 39.24
N GLY A 174 -13.17 15.47 39.89
CA GLY A 174 -12.51 15.64 41.17
C GLY A 174 -13.24 15.16 42.43
N THR A 175 -12.63 15.48 43.57
CA THR A 175 -13.35 15.55 44.85
C THR A 175 -12.72 16.63 45.72
N SER A 176 -13.58 17.58 46.10
CA SER A 176 -13.38 18.58 47.16
C SER A 176 -13.49 17.90 48.52
N VAL A 177 -12.56 18.15 49.44
CA VAL A 177 -12.82 18.11 50.88
C VAL A 177 -12.05 19.25 51.54
N LYS A 178 -12.76 19.92 52.46
CA LYS A 178 -12.35 21.02 53.32
C LYS A 178 -11.04 20.80 54.07
#